data_AF-A0A8C8Z398-F1
#
_entry.id   AF-A0A8C8Z398-F1
#
_cell.length_a   1.000
_cell.length_b   1.000
_cell.length_c   1.000
_cell.angle_alpha   90.00
_cell.angle_beta   90.00
_cell.angle_gamma   90.00
#
_symmetry.space_group_name_H-M   'P 1'
#
loop_
_entity.id
_entity.type
_entity.pdbx_description
1 polymer ?
#
loop_
_entity_poly.entity_id
_entity_poly.type
_entity_poly.pdbx_seq_one_letter_code
_entity_poly.pdbx_strand_id
1 'polypeptide(L)'
;MYYQNTYQTMPYGSSYGIPYSYTAYGSSDAKSQKTDNTVPFKTPSNEMTPVTIDLVKKQLKDRLDSMKELHKTNRQQHEKHLQSRVDSTRAIERLEGSSGGIGERYKFLQEMRGYVQDLLECFSEKVPLINELESAIHQLYKQRASRLVQRRQDDIKDESSEFSSHSNKALMAPNLDSFGRDRALYQEHAKRRIAEREARRTRRRQAREQTGKMADHLEGLSSDDEETSTDITNFNLEKDRISKESSKVFEDVLESFCSIDCIKAQFEAWRSKYYMSYKDAYIGLCLPKLFNPLIRLQLLTWTPLEAKCRDFENMLWFESLLFYGCEEREQEKDDVDVALLPTIVEKVILPKLTVIAENIECRK
;
A
#
# COMPACT_ATOMS: atom_id res chain seq x y z
N MET A 1 -22.97 -4.54 21.87
CA MET A 1 -23.92 -4.81 20.77
C MET A 1 -23.18 -5.59 19.71
N TYR A 2 -23.49 -6.88 19.57
CA TYR A 2 -22.84 -7.78 18.61
C TYR A 2 -23.72 -7.90 17.38
N TYR A 3 -23.17 -7.62 16.20
CA TYR A 3 -23.78 -8.03 14.93
C TYR A 3 -22.98 -9.20 14.37
N GLN A 4 -23.68 -10.32 14.23
CA GLN A 4 -23.20 -11.59 13.70
C GLN A 4 -23.53 -11.61 12.21
N ASN A 5 -22.52 -11.67 11.34
CA ASN A 5 -22.71 -11.82 9.90
C ASN A 5 -22.51 -13.29 9.51
N THR A 6 -23.61 -13.94 9.15
CA THR A 6 -23.63 -15.24 8.47
C THR A 6 -23.38 -15.04 6.98
N TYR A 7 -22.20 -15.45 6.49
CA TYR A 7 -21.96 -15.57 5.05
C TYR A 7 -22.49 -16.93 4.57
N GLN A 8 -23.60 -16.92 3.83
CA GLN A 8 -23.99 -18.03 2.96
C GLN A 8 -23.09 -18.03 1.72
N THR A 9 -22.35 -19.11 1.54
CA THR A 9 -21.60 -19.41 0.31
C THR A 9 -22.58 -19.69 -0.82
N MET A 10 -22.65 -18.81 -1.82
CA MET A 10 -23.29 -19.06 -3.12
C MET A 10 -22.22 -19.43 -4.15
N PRO A 11 -22.41 -20.48 -4.97
CA PRO A 11 -21.48 -20.82 -6.04
C PRO A 11 -21.60 -19.81 -7.19
N TYR A 12 -20.46 -19.25 -7.58
CA TYR A 12 -20.34 -18.33 -8.71
C TYR A 12 -20.43 -19.11 -10.03
N GLY A 13 -21.64 -19.35 -10.50
CA GLY A 13 -21.91 -19.72 -11.89
C GLY A 13 -22.49 -18.52 -12.61
N SER A 14 -21.74 -17.89 -13.52
CA SER A 14 -22.35 -17.01 -14.49
C SER A 14 -21.67 -17.13 -15.85
N SER A 15 -22.41 -17.80 -16.73
CA SER A 15 -22.31 -17.77 -18.17
C SER A 15 -22.44 -16.34 -18.70
N TYR A 16 -21.40 -15.82 -19.34
CA TYR A 16 -21.52 -14.75 -20.32
C TYR A 16 -20.77 -15.15 -21.59
N GLY A 17 -21.38 -16.06 -22.35
CA GLY A 17 -21.13 -16.15 -23.78
C GLY A 17 -22.18 -15.28 -24.47
N ILE A 18 -21.81 -14.06 -24.86
CA ILE A 18 -22.59 -13.32 -25.86
C ILE A 18 -22.01 -13.71 -27.23
N PRO A 19 -22.72 -14.52 -28.03
CA PRO A 19 -22.29 -14.76 -29.40
C PRO A 19 -22.63 -13.53 -30.24
N TYR A 20 -21.62 -12.94 -30.87
CA TYR A 20 -21.82 -12.00 -31.96
C TYR A 20 -22.48 -12.74 -33.12
N SER A 21 -23.79 -12.58 -33.31
CA SER A 21 -24.48 -13.04 -34.50
C SER A 21 -24.40 -11.97 -35.59
N TYR A 22 -23.65 -12.25 -36.66
CA TYR A 22 -23.69 -11.47 -37.89
C TYR A 22 -25.01 -11.78 -38.61
N THR A 23 -25.98 -10.85 -38.56
CA THR A 23 -27.22 -10.99 -39.34
C THR A 23 -26.93 -10.69 -40.81
N ALA A 24 -26.80 -11.74 -41.62
CA ALA A 24 -26.92 -11.64 -43.06
C ALA A 24 -28.40 -11.42 -43.42
N TYR A 25 -28.74 -10.22 -43.91
CA TYR A 25 -30.07 -9.94 -44.44
C TYR A 25 -30.23 -10.65 -45.80
N GLY A 26 -31.26 -11.51 -45.90
CA GLY A 26 -31.84 -11.94 -47.16
C GLY A 26 -31.65 -13.42 -47.52
N SER A 27 -32.29 -14.32 -46.78
CA SER A 27 -32.61 -15.66 -47.27
C SER A 27 -34.12 -15.87 -47.16
N SER A 28 -34.81 -15.80 -48.29
CA SER A 28 -36.23 -16.13 -48.39
C SER A 28 -36.39 -17.64 -48.62
N ASP A 29 -37.20 -18.22 -47.75
CA ASP A 29 -37.60 -19.63 -47.58
C ASP A 29 -37.59 -20.56 -48.79
N ALA A 30 -37.09 -21.77 -48.53
CA ALA A 30 -37.41 -22.98 -49.27
C ALA A 30 -38.73 -23.58 -48.77
N LYS A 31 -39.60 -24.01 -49.69
CA LYS A 31 -40.62 -25.05 -49.45
C LYS A 31 -40.51 -26.17 -50.48
N SER A 32 -40.62 -27.40 -49.95
CA SER A 32 -40.38 -28.71 -50.57
C SER A 32 -41.40 -29.20 -51.61
N GLN A 33 -40.94 -30.21 -52.36
CA GLN A 33 -41.55 -31.04 -53.42
C GLN A 33 -42.82 -31.85 -53.07
N LYS A 34 -43.50 -32.28 -54.17
CA LYS A 34 -44.31 -33.50 -54.48
C LYS A 34 -45.77 -33.17 -54.90
N THR A 35 -46.41 -33.74 -55.92
CA THR A 35 -46.28 -35.01 -56.70
C THR A 35 -46.85 -34.86 -58.13
N ASP A 36 -46.41 -35.77 -59.01
CA ASP A 36 -46.99 -36.28 -60.27
C ASP A 36 -48.29 -35.68 -60.83
N ASN A 37 -48.18 -35.21 -62.08
CA ASN A 37 -49.18 -35.48 -63.12
C ASN A 37 -48.46 -35.73 -64.44
N THR A 38 -48.48 -36.99 -64.86
CA THR A 38 -48.01 -37.50 -66.15
C THR A 38 -48.71 -36.76 -67.30
N VAL A 39 -47.93 -36.05 -68.12
CA VAL A 39 -48.35 -35.59 -69.45
C VAL A 39 -47.35 -36.16 -70.46
N PRO A 40 -47.78 -36.75 -71.59
CA PRO A 40 -46.95 -37.62 -72.41
C PRO A 40 -45.74 -36.91 -72.98
N PHE A 41 -44.60 -37.60 -72.98
CA PHE A 41 -43.39 -37.20 -73.69
C PHE A 41 -43.69 -37.17 -75.20
N LYS A 42 -44.07 -35.99 -75.72
CA LYS A 42 -43.98 -35.73 -77.15
C LYS A 42 -42.51 -35.53 -77.47
N THR A 43 -42.01 -36.38 -78.36
CA THR A 43 -40.73 -36.23 -79.06
C THR A 43 -40.47 -34.74 -79.37
N PRO A 44 -39.27 -34.19 -79.08
CA PRO A 44 -38.92 -32.88 -79.61
C PRO A 44 -38.89 -33.06 -81.11
N SER A 45 -39.91 -32.54 -81.80
CA SER A 45 -39.82 -32.32 -83.23
C SER A 45 -38.56 -31.49 -83.45
N ASN A 46 -37.56 -32.09 -84.09
CA ASN A 46 -36.32 -31.44 -84.47
C ASN A 46 -36.62 -30.53 -85.67
N GLU A 47 -37.56 -29.59 -85.50
CA GLU A 47 -37.65 -28.44 -86.36
C GLU A 47 -36.58 -27.49 -85.88
N MET A 48 -35.41 -27.62 -86.48
CA MET A 48 -34.37 -26.61 -86.42
C MET A 48 -34.96 -25.38 -87.10
N THR A 49 -35.69 -24.55 -86.35
CA THR A 49 -36.22 -23.27 -86.81
C THR A 49 -35.03 -22.54 -87.43
N PRO A 50 -35.12 -22.10 -88.70
CA PRO A 50 -33.97 -21.55 -89.39
C PRO A 50 -33.50 -20.35 -88.58
N VAL A 51 -32.30 -20.46 -88.03
CA VAL A 51 -31.63 -19.39 -87.29
C VAL A 51 -31.37 -18.28 -88.30
N THR A 52 -32.32 -17.36 -88.40
CA THR A 52 -32.25 -16.22 -89.28
C THR A 52 -31.31 -15.20 -88.66
N ILE A 53 -30.52 -14.52 -89.49
CA ILE A 53 -29.56 -13.50 -89.05
C ILE A 53 -30.25 -12.43 -88.18
N ASP A 54 -31.51 -12.10 -88.48
CA ASP A 54 -32.32 -11.18 -87.70
C ASP A 54 -32.66 -11.68 -86.29
N LEU A 55 -32.87 -12.99 -86.10
CA LEU A 55 -33.10 -13.59 -84.78
C LEU A 55 -31.84 -13.49 -83.92
N VAL A 56 -30.66 -13.79 -84.49
CA VAL A 56 -29.36 -13.65 -83.81
C VAL A 56 -29.08 -12.19 -83.48
N LYS A 57 -29.33 -11.28 -84.42
CA LYS A 57 -29.17 -9.84 -84.23
C LYS A 57 -30.08 -9.31 -83.13
N LYS A 58 -31.34 -9.77 -83.08
CA LYS A 58 -32.29 -9.43 -82.01
C LYS A 58 -31.81 -9.95 -80.66
N GLN A 59 -31.41 -11.23 -80.58
CA GLN A 59 -30.88 -11.80 -79.33
C GLN A 59 -29.61 -11.09 -78.83
N LEU A 60 -28.70 -10.70 -79.73
CA LEU A 60 -27.53 -9.92 -79.38
C LEU A 60 -27.89 -8.52 -78.90
N LYS A 61 -28.90 -7.89 -79.51
CA LYS A 61 -29.40 -6.57 -79.11
C LYS A 61 -30.09 -6.63 -77.73
N ASP A 62 -30.95 -7.61 -77.51
CA ASP A 62 -31.63 -7.85 -76.24
C ASP A 62 -30.61 -8.16 -75.12
N ARG A 63 -29.56 -8.96 -75.40
CA ARG A 63 -28.45 -9.20 -74.46
C ARG A 63 -27.65 -7.94 -74.17
N LEU A 64 -27.36 -7.12 -75.17
CA LEU A 64 -26.63 -5.87 -75.00
C LEU A 64 -27.44 -4.89 -74.14
N ASP A 65 -28.74 -4.78 -74.37
CA ASP A 65 -29.61 -3.88 -73.61
C ASP A 65 -29.80 -4.39 -72.17
N SER A 66 -29.94 -5.71 -71.98
CA SER A 66 -29.92 -6.36 -70.65
C SER A 66 -28.61 -6.08 -69.90
N MET A 67 -27.46 -6.19 -70.58
CA MET A 67 -26.14 -5.91 -69.99
C MET A 67 -25.97 -4.44 -69.61
N LYS A 68 -26.48 -3.50 -70.43
CA LYS A 68 -26.46 -2.06 -70.12
C LYS A 68 -27.31 -1.74 -68.90
N GLU A 69 -28.50 -2.31 -68.79
CA GLU A 69 -29.37 -2.07 -67.63
C GLU A 69 -28.79 -2.70 -66.35
N LEU A 70 -28.18 -3.89 -66.46
CA LEU A 70 -27.44 -4.50 -65.36
C LEU A 70 -26.25 -3.63 -64.94
N HIS A 71 -25.47 -3.09 -65.89
CA HIS A 71 -24.35 -2.20 -65.57
C HIS A 71 -24.84 -0.92 -64.87
N LYS A 72 -25.93 -0.32 -65.36
CA LYS A 72 -26.51 0.88 -64.74
C LYS A 72 -26.96 0.58 -63.30
N THR A 73 -27.61 -0.56 -63.08
CA THR A 73 -28.02 -1.02 -61.75
C THR A 73 -26.82 -1.27 -60.85
N ASN A 74 -25.81 -2.00 -61.33
CA ASN A 74 -24.58 -2.26 -60.57
C ASN A 74 -23.82 -0.97 -60.21
N ARG A 75 -23.78 0.01 -61.11
CA ARG A 75 -23.15 1.31 -60.84
C ARG A 75 -23.89 2.06 -59.73
N GLN A 76 -25.22 2.08 -59.77
CA GLN A 76 -26.03 2.69 -58.71
C GLN A 76 -25.87 1.96 -57.36
N GLN A 77 -25.80 0.62 -57.37
CA GLN A 77 -25.54 -0.15 -56.15
C GLN A 77 -24.14 0.14 -55.59
N HIS A 78 -23.13 0.23 -56.45
CA HIS A 78 -21.78 0.58 -56.04
C HIS A 78 -21.71 1.98 -55.41
N GLU A 79 -22.40 2.96 -55.98
CA GLU A 79 -22.48 4.32 -55.44
C GLU A 79 -23.23 4.36 -54.10
N LYS A 80 -24.32 3.58 -53.96
CA LYS A 80 -25.00 3.40 -52.67
C LYS A 80 -24.10 2.76 -51.61
N HIS A 81 -23.29 1.76 -51.98
CA HIS A 81 -22.34 1.13 -51.07
C HIS A 81 -21.22 2.09 -50.66
N LEU A 82 -20.72 2.90 -51.59
CA LEU A 82 -19.76 3.98 -51.30
C LEU A 82 -20.34 4.98 -50.30
N GLN A 83 -21.57 5.46 -50.55
CA GLN A 83 -22.24 6.39 -49.64
C GLN A 83 -22.49 5.76 -48.27
N SER A 84 -22.98 4.53 -48.22
CA SER A 84 -23.20 3.79 -46.97
C SER A 84 -21.92 3.60 -46.16
N ARG A 85 -20.78 3.37 -46.83
CA ARG A 85 -19.47 3.33 -46.17
C ARG A 85 -19.10 4.67 -45.56
N VAL A 86 -19.24 5.76 -46.31
CA VAL A 86 -18.96 7.12 -45.81
C VAL A 86 -19.83 7.46 -44.61
N ASP A 87 -21.12 7.16 -44.68
CA ASP A 87 -22.06 7.41 -43.59
C ASP A 87 -21.73 6.57 -42.34
N SER A 88 -21.30 5.32 -42.53
CA SER A 88 -20.85 4.45 -41.44
C SER A 88 -19.57 4.96 -40.78
N THR A 89 -18.58 5.39 -41.57
CA THR A 89 -17.34 6.00 -41.04
C THR A 89 -17.65 7.25 -40.23
N ARG A 90 -18.50 8.15 -40.76
CA ARG A 90 -18.94 9.36 -40.03
C ARG A 90 -19.69 9.02 -38.74
N ALA A 91 -20.50 7.96 -38.75
CA ALA A 91 -21.21 7.50 -37.56
C ALA A 91 -20.24 6.99 -36.49
N ILE A 92 -19.20 6.23 -36.87
CA ILE A 92 -18.14 5.76 -35.97
C ILE A 92 -17.40 6.94 -35.35
N GLU A 93 -16.90 7.87 -36.16
CA GLU A 93 -16.19 9.07 -35.68
C GLU A 93 -17.05 9.90 -34.70
N ARG A 94 -18.35 10.05 -35.01
CA ARG A 94 -19.29 10.72 -34.10
C ARG A 94 -19.46 9.95 -32.79
N LEU A 95 -19.59 8.63 -32.84
CA LEU A 95 -19.76 7.80 -31.64
C LEU A 95 -18.51 7.81 -30.76
N GLU A 96 -17.33 7.67 -31.36
CA GLU A 96 -16.03 7.75 -30.67
C GLU A 96 -15.79 9.14 -30.08
N GLY A 97 -16.08 10.21 -30.83
CA GLY A 97 -16.03 11.58 -30.33
C GLY A 97 -17.06 11.84 -29.21
N SER A 98 -18.25 11.23 -29.29
CA SER A 98 -19.30 11.37 -28.27
C SER A 98 -19.04 10.58 -26.98
N SER A 99 -18.16 9.56 -27.04
CA SER A 99 -17.75 8.75 -25.89
C SER A 99 -16.97 9.58 -24.85
N GLY A 100 -16.44 10.74 -25.22
CA GLY A 100 -15.82 11.69 -24.26
C GLY A 100 -14.68 11.10 -23.42
N GLY A 101 -14.02 10.04 -23.92
CA GLY A 101 -12.99 9.32 -23.19
C GLY A 101 -13.50 8.44 -22.04
N ILE A 102 -14.81 8.16 -21.95
CA ILE A 102 -15.40 7.33 -20.87
C ILE A 102 -14.74 5.95 -20.80
N GLY A 103 -14.46 5.32 -21.95
CA GLY A 103 -13.78 4.03 -22.00
C GLY A 103 -12.38 4.07 -21.40
N GLU A 104 -11.63 5.14 -21.63
CA GLU A 104 -10.28 5.32 -21.05
C GLU A 104 -10.35 5.59 -19.55
N ARG A 105 -11.30 6.41 -19.09
CA ARG A 105 -11.53 6.66 -17.67
C ARG A 105 -11.93 5.39 -16.92
N TYR A 106 -12.80 4.57 -17.52
CA TYR A 106 -13.18 3.27 -16.96
C TYR A 106 -11.99 2.33 -16.86
N LYS A 107 -11.18 2.23 -17.92
CA LYS A 107 -9.95 1.43 -17.91
C LYS A 107 -9.00 1.88 -16.81
N PHE A 108 -8.76 3.18 -16.67
CA PHE A 108 -7.98 3.78 -15.60
C PHE A 108 -8.48 3.35 -14.21
N LEU A 109 -9.78 3.51 -13.92
CA LEU A 109 -10.35 3.16 -12.62
C LEU A 109 -10.21 1.67 -12.33
N GLN A 110 -10.35 0.82 -13.35
CA GLN A 110 -10.23 -0.63 -13.19
C GLN A 110 -8.77 -1.06 -12.95
N GLU A 111 -7.81 -0.48 -13.66
CA GLU A 111 -6.38 -0.72 -13.45
C GLU A 111 -5.95 -0.26 -12.05
N MET A 112 -6.36 0.95 -11.65
CA MET A 112 -6.09 1.49 -10.32
C MET A 112 -6.70 0.61 -9.23
N ARG A 113 -7.97 0.21 -9.39
CA ARG A 113 -8.65 -0.68 -8.44
C ARG A 113 -7.90 -2.00 -8.30
N GLY A 114 -7.49 -2.62 -9.41
CA GLY A 114 -6.73 -3.87 -9.38
C GLY A 114 -5.42 -3.71 -8.61
N TYR A 115 -4.61 -2.72 -8.98
CA TYR A 115 -3.33 -2.46 -8.32
C TYR A 115 -3.48 -2.15 -6.82
N VAL A 116 -4.45 -1.31 -6.44
CA VAL A 116 -4.70 -0.98 -5.03
C VAL A 116 -5.18 -2.22 -4.27
N GLN A 117 -5.99 -3.07 -4.89
CA GLN A 117 -6.43 -4.33 -4.28
C GLN A 117 -5.24 -5.25 -4.01
N ASP A 118 -4.35 -5.44 -4.98
CA ASP A 118 -3.13 -6.25 -4.83
C ASP A 118 -2.20 -5.67 -3.75
N LEU A 119 -2.06 -4.34 -3.71
CA LEU A 119 -1.28 -3.63 -2.68
C LEU A 119 -1.87 -3.85 -1.28
N LEU A 120 -3.20 -3.76 -1.14
CA LEU A 120 -3.88 -3.97 0.13
C LEU A 120 -3.83 -5.42 0.59
N GLU A 121 -3.91 -6.39 -0.34
CA GLU A 121 -3.75 -7.81 -0.05
C GLU A 121 -2.32 -8.07 0.47
N CYS A 122 -1.30 -7.54 -0.20
CA CYS A 122 0.08 -7.58 0.29
C CYS A 122 0.21 -6.97 1.69
N PHE A 123 -0.32 -5.75 1.90
CA PHE A 123 -0.25 -5.10 3.21
C PHE A 123 -1.05 -5.84 4.29
N SER A 124 -2.12 -6.54 3.94
CA SER A 124 -2.89 -7.32 4.92
C SER A 124 -2.05 -8.44 5.56
N GLU A 125 -1.10 -9.01 4.80
CA GLU A 125 -0.15 -10.02 5.30
C GLU A 125 1.05 -9.38 6.01
N LYS A 126 1.56 -8.25 5.51
CA LYS A 126 2.81 -7.64 6.02
C LYS A 126 2.62 -6.70 7.21
N VAL A 127 1.49 -6.00 7.31
CA VAL A 127 1.19 -5.07 8.42
C VAL A 127 1.23 -5.76 9.79
N PRO A 128 0.69 -6.98 9.98
CA PRO A 128 0.85 -7.72 11.24
C PRO A 128 2.31 -7.90 11.66
N LEU A 129 3.20 -8.25 10.72
CA LEU A 129 4.64 -8.41 10.99
C LEU A 129 5.27 -7.08 11.42
N ILE A 130 4.90 -5.98 10.77
CA ILE A 130 5.36 -4.63 11.15
C ILE A 130 4.90 -4.29 12.58
N ASN A 131 3.64 -4.60 12.92
CA ASN A 131 3.11 -4.36 14.28
C ASN A 131 3.86 -5.18 15.35
N GLU A 132 4.22 -6.43 15.05
CA GLU A 132 5.01 -7.28 15.94
C GLU A 132 6.41 -6.71 16.18
N LEU A 133 7.09 -6.28 15.12
CA LEU A 133 8.41 -5.65 15.20
C LEU A 133 8.37 -4.34 16.00
N GLU A 134 7.36 -3.49 15.76
CA GLU A 134 7.17 -2.27 16.54
C GLU A 134 6.92 -2.56 18.02
N SER A 135 6.08 -3.55 18.31
CA SER A 135 5.82 -4.00 19.69
C SER A 135 7.12 -4.49 20.35
N ALA A 136 7.95 -5.24 19.63
CA ALA A 136 9.24 -5.71 20.13
C ALA A 136 10.19 -4.54 20.45
N ILE A 137 10.29 -3.53 19.58
CA ILE A 137 11.09 -2.33 19.85
C ILE A 137 10.55 -1.56 21.06
N HIS A 138 9.24 -1.31 21.12
CA HIS A 138 8.64 -0.59 22.26
C HIS A 138 8.87 -1.34 23.58
N GLN A 139 8.73 -2.66 23.58
CA GLN A 139 9.03 -3.50 24.73
C GLN A 139 10.50 -3.40 25.14
N LEU A 140 11.43 -3.44 24.18
CA LEU A 140 12.86 -3.32 24.44
C LEU A 140 13.21 -1.99 25.13
N TYR A 141 12.71 -0.86 24.63
CA TYR A 141 12.90 0.46 25.26
C TYR A 141 12.22 0.53 26.64
N LYS A 142 10.98 0.03 26.76
CA LYS A 142 10.25 0.02 28.04
C LYS A 142 10.95 -0.81 29.11
N GLN A 143 11.52 -1.96 28.75
CA GLN A 143 12.30 -2.80 29.66
C GLN A 143 13.55 -2.08 30.14
N ARG A 144 14.28 -1.41 29.23
CA ARG A 144 15.46 -0.60 29.58
C ARG A 144 15.09 0.53 30.54
N ALA A 145 14.06 1.33 30.22
CA ALA A 145 13.59 2.40 31.08
C ALA A 145 13.13 1.90 32.46
N SER A 146 12.36 0.80 32.48
CA SER A 146 11.87 0.19 33.74
C SER A 146 13.02 -0.32 34.61
N ARG A 147 14.07 -0.90 34.02
CA ARG A 147 15.27 -1.36 34.74
C ARG A 147 15.99 -0.20 35.41
N LEU A 148 16.19 0.90 34.68
CA LEU A 148 16.82 2.11 35.23
C LEU A 148 16.02 2.68 36.40
N VAL A 149 14.70 2.74 36.27
CA VAL A 149 13.85 3.27 37.35
C VAL A 149 13.86 2.35 38.56
N GLN A 150 13.71 1.04 38.36
CA GLN A 150 13.74 0.07 39.45
C GLN A 150 15.06 0.18 40.22
N ARG A 151 16.18 0.30 39.51
CA ARG A 151 17.50 0.51 40.12
C ARG A 151 17.54 1.78 40.95
N ARG A 152 17.04 2.91 40.44
CA ARG A 152 16.99 4.17 41.20
C ARG A 152 16.13 4.06 42.46
N GLN A 153 14.99 3.37 42.37
CA GLN A 153 14.12 3.13 43.52
C GLN A 153 14.81 2.25 44.58
N ASP A 154 15.50 1.20 44.14
CA ASP A 154 16.29 0.33 45.02
C ASP A 154 17.45 1.10 45.66
N ASP A 155 18.11 1.98 44.91
CA ASP A 155 19.19 2.83 45.41
C ASP A 155 18.70 3.78 46.52
N ILE A 156 17.59 4.48 46.30
CA ILE A 156 16.97 5.37 47.32
C ILE A 156 16.56 4.55 48.55
N LYS A 157 15.98 3.36 48.35
CA LYS A 157 15.55 2.49 49.44
C LYS A 157 16.73 2.03 50.29
N ASP A 158 17.81 1.59 49.66
CA ASP A 158 19.02 1.15 50.35
C ASP A 158 19.63 2.32 51.15
N GLU A 159 19.78 3.51 50.56
CA GLU A 159 20.28 4.71 51.27
C GLU A 159 19.40 5.11 52.46
N SER A 160 18.08 5.10 52.30
CA SER A 160 17.14 5.40 53.39
C SER A 160 17.26 4.41 54.55
N SER A 161 17.52 3.13 54.22
CA SER A 161 17.69 2.07 55.22
C SER A 161 19.02 2.18 55.95
N GLU A 162 20.10 2.53 55.25
CA GLU A 162 21.40 2.85 55.85
C GLU A 162 21.24 4.00 56.83
N PHE A 163 20.66 5.13 56.43
CA PHE A 163 20.45 6.28 57.31
C PHE A 163 19.61 5.93 58.55
N SER A 164 18.51 5.19 58.35
CA SER A 164 17.64 4.75 59.45
C SER A 164 18.36 3.82 60.43
N SER A 165 19.24 2.95 59.94
CA SER A 165 20.03 2.03 60.78
C SER A 165 21.10 2.74 61.62
N HIS A 166 21.66 3.86 61.14
CA HIS A 166 22.58 4.68 61.93
C HIS A 166 21.87 5.45 63.06
N SER A 167 20.59 5.77 62.89
CA SER A 167 19.77 6.47 63.89
C SER A 167 19.16 5.56 64.97
N ASN A 168 18.91 4.27 64.67
CA ASN A 168 18.22 3.35 65.57
C ASN A 168 19.19 2.33 66.21
N LYS A 169 19.61 2.60 67.46
CA LYS A 169 20.21 1.60 68.39
C LYS A 169 19.16 0.63 68.95
N ALA A 170 18.23 0.12 68.14
CA ALA A 170 17.16 -0.73 68.63
C ALA A 170 17.58 -2.21 68.66
N LEU A 171 17.28 -2.88 69.79
CA LEU A 171 17.46 -4.30 70.05
C LEU A 171 16.65 -5.14 69.04
N MET A 172 17.32 -5.74 68.04
CA MET A 172 16.66 -6.56 67.02
C MET A 172 16.94 -8.05 67.23
N ALA A 173 15.96 -8.89 66.89
CA ALA A 173 16.11 -10.35 66.87
C ALA A 173 17.23 -10.76 65.90
N PRO A 174 18.02 -11.81 66.18
CA PRO A 174 19.25 -12.12 65.42
C PRO A 174 19.06 -12.31 63.91
N ASN A 175 17.87 -12.77 63.50
CA ASN A 175 17.60 -13.21 62.12
C ASN A 175 16.68 -12.25 61.33
N LEU A 176 16.24 -11.15 61.91
CA LEU A 176 15.27 -10.22 61.29
C LEU A 176 15.83 -8.79 61.22
N ASP A 177 15.54 -8.09 60.12
CA ASP A 177 15.86 -6.66 60.00
C ASP A 177 14.79 -5.75 60.66
N SER A 178 15.01 -4.42 60.66
CA SER A 178 14.08 -3.44 61.23
C SER A 178 12.68 -3.43 60.58
N PHE A 179 12.49 -4.17 59.48
CA PHE A 179 11.22 -4.32 58.77
C PHE A 179 10.69 -5.77 58.84
N GLY A 180 11.27 -6.65 59.66
CA GLY A 180 10.81 -8.02 59.85
C GLY A 180 11.14 -8.98 58.69
N ARG A 181 12.18 -8.69 57.89
CA ARG A 181 12.64 -9.53 56.77
C ARG A 181 13.85 -10.37 57.17
N ASP A 182 14.06 -11.49 56.48
CA ASP A 182 15.27 -12.32 56.64
C ASP A 182 16.53 -11.49 56.45
N ARG A 183 17.29 -11.34 57.54
CA ARG A 183 18.45 -10.46 57.67
C ARG A 183 19.58 -10.87 56.73
N ALA A 184 19.80 -12.16 56.50
CA ALA A 184 20.98 -12.64 55.79
C ALA A 184 20.86 -12.46 54.27
N LEU A 185 19.75 -12.90 53.69
CA LEU A 185 19.52 -12.81 52.24
C LEU A 185 19.33 -11.37 51.78
N TYR A 186 18.58 -10.57 52.54
CA TYR A 186 18.38 -9.16 52.20
C TYR A 186 19.70 -8.38 52.27
N GLN A 187 20.54 -8.65 53.27
CA GLN A 187 21.85 -8.00 53.38
C GLN A 187 22.80 -8.40 52.26
N GLU A 188 22.80 -9.65 51.79
CA GLU A 188 23.69 -10.05 50.69
C GLU A 188 23.31 -9.36 49.38
N HIS A 189 22.02 -9.37 49.01
CA HIS A 189 21.54 -8.69 47.80
C HIS A 189 21.69 -7.17 47.90
N ALA A 190 21.43 -6.56 49.06
CA ALA A 190 21.64 -5.13 49.28
C ALA A 190 23.13 -4.76 49.18
N LYS A 191 24.03 -5.53 49.79
CA LYS A 191 25.48 -5.31 49.70
C LYS A 191 25.98 -5.28 48.26
N ARG A 192 25.50 -6.18 47.40
CA ARG A 192 25.86 -6.18 45.97
C ARG A 192 25.39 -4.90 45.27
N ARG A 193 24.14 -4.46 45.50
CA ARG A 193 23.61 -3.21 44.90
C ARG A 193 24.35 -1.96 45.41
N ILE A 194 24.68 -1.91 46.70
CA ILE A 194 25.43 -0.81 47.31
C ILE A 194 26.83 -0.72 46.69
N ALA A 195 27.55 -1.84 46.60
CA ALA A 195 28.87 -1.88 45.97
C ALA A 195 28.82 -1.44 44.49
N GLU A 196 27.79 -1.86 43.74
CA GLU A 196 27.59 -1.43 42.35
C GLU A 196 27.31 0.08 42.25
N ARG A 197 26.49 0.64 43.15
CA ARG A 197 26.23 2.09 43.24
C ARG A 197 27.51 2.86 43.54
N GLU A 198 28.31 2.42 44.51
CA GLU A 198 29.58 3.04 44.86
C GLU A 198 30.59 2.96 43.72
N ALA A 199 30.64 1.84 42.99
CA ALA A 199 31.46 1.70 41.79
C ALA A 199 31.05 2.73 40.72
N ARG A 200 29.74 2.91 40.46
CA ARG A 200 29.22 3.96 39.56
C ARG A 200 29.61 5.37 40.02
N ARG A 201 29.47 5.68 41.31
CA ARG A 201 29.88 6.99 41.87
C ARG A 201 31.38 7.24 41.73
N THR A 202 32.19 6.22 41.96
CA THR A 202 33.64 6.28 41.85
C THR A 202 34.07 6.54 40.41
N ARG A 203 33.48 5.83 39.43
CA ARG A 203 33.73 6.09 38.01
C ARG A 203 33.39 7.53 37.60
N ARG A 204 32.26 8.07 38.07
CA ARG A 204 31.89 9.49 37.84
C ARG A 204 32.89 10.46 38.45
N ARG A 205 33.40 10.18 39.64
CA ARG A 205 34.45 10.99 40.28
C ARG A 205 35.73 10.97 39.45
N GLN A 206 36.20 9.79 39.06
CA GLN A 206 37.40 9.65 38.22
C GLN A 206 37.27 10.36 36.86
N ALA A 207 36.12 10.24 36.18
CA ALA A 207 35.92 10.90 34.89
C ALA A 207 35.93 12.44 35.00
N ARG A 208 35.43 12.99 36.11
CA ARG A 208 35.44 14.43 36.40
C ARG A 208 36.82 14.94 36.78
N GLU A 209 37.62 14.13 37.49
CA GLU A 209 39.03 14.42 37.77
C GLU A 209 39.82 14.53 36.47
N GLN A 210 39.62 13.57 35.55
CA GLN A 210 40.29 13.58 34.25
C GLN A 210 39.89 14.77 33.37
N THR A 211 38.66 15.28 33.50
CA THR A 211 38.16 16.42 32.72
C THR A 211 38.37 17.77 33.39
N GLY A 212 38.93 17.80 34.62
CA GLY A 212 39.20 19.04 35.36
C GLY A 212 37.94 19.78 35.86
N LYS A 213 36.75 19.19 35.75
CA LYS A 213 35.45 19.82 36.10
C LYS A 213 34.99 19.52 37.53
N MET A 214 35.93 19.28 38.43
CA MET A 214 35.61 18.89 39.81
C MET A 214 34.98 20.02 40.63
N ALA A 215 35.48 21.24 40.48
CA ALA A 215 35.03 22.39 41.25
C ALA A 215 33.59 22.85 40.89
N ASP A 216 33.11 22.55 39.68
CA ASP A 216 31.78 22.96 39.19
C ASP A 216 30.66 21.98 39.59
N HIS A 217 30.97 20.76 40.06
CA HIS A 217 29.97 19.73 40.29
C HIS A 217 29.46 19.71 41.75
N LEU A 218 28.17 20.00 41.95
CA LEU A 218 27.49 19.85 43.23
C LEU A 218 27.01 18.40 43.47
N GLU A 219 27.29 17.86 44.66
CA GLU A 219 26.85 16.51 45.05
C GLU A 219 25.32 16.43 45.05
N GLY A 220 24.77 15.41 44.36
CA GLY A 220 23.32 15.24 44.16
C GLY A 220 22.80 15.63 42.76
N LEU A 221 23.58 16.31 41.91
CA LEU A 221 23.14 16.73 40.56
C LEU A 221 23.45 15.74 39.43
N SER A 222 23.95 14.54 39.75
CA SER A 222 24.30 13.57 38.72
C SER A 222 23.09 12.75 38.27
N SER A 223 22.80 12.76 36.97
CA SER A 223 21.86 11.80 36.38
C SER A 223 22.38 10.37 36.59
N ASP A 224 21.52 9.46 37.06
CA ASP A 224 21.85 8.04 37.26
C ASP A 224 21.43 7.20 36.04
N ASP A 225 21.95 7.57 34.88
CA ASP A 225 21.64 6.93 33.59
C ASP A 225 22.72 5.92 33.14
N GLU A 226 23.76 5.69 33.94
CA GLU A 226 24.83 4.76 33.58
C GLU A 226 24.31 3.33 33.51
N GLU A 227 24.61 2.60 32.45
CA GLU A 227 24.27 1.18 32.30
C GLU A 227 25.53 0.33 32.33
N THR A 228 25.37 -0.95 32.69
CA THR A 228 26.49 -1.89 32.61
C THR A 228 26.84 -2.17 31.15
N SER A 229 28.11 -2.50 30.88
CA SER A 229 28.52 -2.88 29.52
C SER A 229 27.70 -4.06 28.99
N THR A 230 27.37 -5.03 29.85
CA THR A 230 26.53 -6.19 29.53
C THR A 230 25.10 -5.79 29.13
N ASP A 231 24.48 -4.86 29.86
CA ASP A 231 23.13 -4.37 29.53
C ASP A 231 23.11 -3.67 28.17
N ILE A 232 24.10 -2.81 27.91
CA ILE A 232 24.25 -2.10 26.64
C ILE A 232 24.45 -3.10 25.49
N THR A 233 25.31 -4.10 25.66
CA THR A 233 25.55 -5.12 24.62
C THR A 233 24.29 -5.94 24.35
N ASN A 234 23.54 -6.34 25.38
CA ASN A 234 22.31 -7.11 25.20
C ASN A 234 21.22 -6.29 24.51
N PHE A 235 21.07 -5.01 24.87
CA PHE A 235 20.13 -4.10 24.23
C PHE A 235 20.45 -3.92 22.74
N ASN A 236 21.72 -3.68 22.41
CA ASN A 236 22.16 -3.51 21.03
C ASN A 236 21.97 -4.81 20.22
N LEU A 237 22.30 -5.97 20.77
CA LEU A 237 22.09 -7.26 20.11
C LEU A 237 20.61 -7.50 19.77
N GLU A 238 19.70 -7.17 20.69
CA GLU A 238 18.27 -7.33 20.45
C GLU A 238 17.73 -6.29 19.46
N LYS A 239 18.19 -5.03 19.54
CA LYS A 239 17.87 -3.98 18.57
C LYS A 239 18.34 -4.37 17.15
N ASP A 240 19.54 -4.93 17.04
CA ASP A 240 20.09 -5.43 15.77
C ASP A 240 19.33 -6.65 15.24
N ARG A 241 18.90 -7.56 16.12
CA ARG A 241 18.04 -8.69 15.75
C ARG A 241 16.75 -8.20 15.11
N ILE A 242 16.05 -7.26 15.76
CA ILE A 242 14.81 -6.69 15.26
C ILE A 242 15.04 -5.92 13.95
N SER A 243 16.15 -5.16 13.85
CA SER A 243 16.50 -4.47 12.61
C SER A 243 16.73 -5.44 11.45
N LYS A 244 17.41 -6.57 11.66
CA LYS A 244 17.63 -7.59 10.63
C LYS A 244 16.33 -8.28 10.20
N GLU A 245 15.43 -8.51 11.15
CA GLU A 245 14.11 -9.09 10.88
C GLU A 245 13.25 -8.11 10.04
N SER A 246 13.33 -6.81 10.35
CA SER A 246 12.62 -5.76 9.62
C SER A 246 12.98 -5.70 8.13
N SER A 247 14.25 -5.92 7.79
CA SER A 247 14.72 -5.93 6.38
C SER A 247 14.18 -7.11 5.57
N LYS A 248 13.65 -8.14 6.22
CA LYS A 248 13.12 -9.35 5.56
C LYS A 248 11.61 -9.31 5.33
N VAL A 249 10.90 -8.34 5.92
CA VAL A 249 9.43 -8.27 5.86
C VAL A 249 8.90 -8.29 4.43
N PHE A 250 9.60 -7.62 3.51
CA PHE A 250 9.23 -7.48 2.10
C PHE A 250 10.19 -8.20 1.13
N GLU A 251 11.03 -9.12 1.61
CA GLU A 251 12.02 -9.83 0.76
C GLU A 251 11.38 -10.63 -0.38
N ASP A 252 10.17 -11.14 -0.13
CA ASP A 252 9.34 -11.94 -1.04
C ASP A 252 8.36 -11.09 -1.88
N VAL A 253 8.40 -9.76 -1.76
CA VAL A 253 7.46 -8.84 -2.41
C VAL A 253 8.14 -8.09 -3.55
N LEU A 254 7.42 -7.94 -4.68
CA LEU A 254 7.90 -7.14 -5.80
C LEU A 254 8.02 -5.66 -5.41
N GLU A 255 9.06 -5.01 -5.92
CA GLU A 255 9.36 -3.60 -5.62
C GLU A 255 8.16 -2.66 -5.88
N SER A 256 7.35 -2.96 -6.90
CA SER A 256 6.12 -2.24 -7.23
C SER A 256 5.06 -2.17 -6.11
N PHE A 257 5.17 -3.01 -5.08
CA PHE A 257 4.23 -3.09 -3.95
C PHE A 257 4.86 -2.81 -2.58
N CYS A 258 6.18 -2.57 -2.50
CA CYS A 258 6.87 -2.27 -1.24
C CYS A 258 7.78 -1.04 -1.29
N SER A 259 8.20 -0.60 -2.48
CA SER A 259 9.00 0.62 -2.65
C SER A 259 8.09 1.84 -2.67
N ILE A 260 8.40 2.81 -1.80
CA ILE A 260 7.70 4.10 -1.76
C ILE A 260 7.83 4.80 -3.12
N ASP A 261 9.00 4.76 -3.76
CA ASP A 261 9.23 5.41 -5.05
C ASP A 261 8.42 4.77 -6.18
N CYS A 262 8.32 3.44 -6.23
CA CYS A 262 7.53 2.75 -7.27
C CYS A 262 6.03 3.03 -7.09
N ILE A 263 5.53 2.93 -5.86
CA ILE A 263 4.13 3.22 -5.56
C ILE A 263 3.82 4.68 -5.89
N LYS A 264 4.67 5.60 -5.43
CA LYS A 264 4.58 7.04 -5.72
C LYS A 264 4.50 7.30 -7.23
N ALA A 265 5.45 6.79 -8.00
CA ALA A 265 5.53 6.99 -9.44
C ALA A 265 4.27 6.50 -10.16
N GLN A 266 3.70 5.37 -9.72
CA GLN A 266 2.45 4.85 -10.27
C GLN A 266 1.27 5.80 -10.03
N PHE A 267 1.14 6.33 -8.81
CA PHE A 267 0.09 7.31 -8.51
C PHE A 267 0.31 8.66 -9.19
N GLU A 268 1.55 9.11 -9.37
CA GLU A 268 1.86 10.33 -10.13
C GLU A 268 1.50 10.17 -11.62
N ALA A 269 1.81 9.04 -12.23
CA ALA A 269 1.44 8.76 -13.62
C ALA A 269 -0.07 8.81 -13.83
N TRP A 270 -0.84 8.24 -12.89
CA TRP A 270 -2.29 8.31 -12.89
C TRP A 270 -2.83 9.72 -12.69
N ARG A 271 -2.28 10.47 -11.73
CA ARG A 271 -2.65 11.85 -11.47
C ARG A 271 -2.42 12.72 -12.70
N SER A 272 -1.26 12.57 -13.35
CA SER A 272 -0.89 13.38 -14.52
C SER A 272 -1.78 13.11 -15.74
N LYS A 273 -2.13 11.83 -15.96
CA LYS A 273 -2.92 11.40 -17.13
C LYS A 273 -4.43 11.56 -16.93
N TYR A 274 -4.94 11.38 -15.71
CA TYR A 274 -6.37 11.33 -15.40
C TYR A 274 -6.75 12.16 -14.16
N TYR A 275 -6.25 13.40 -14.06
CA TYR A 275 -6.39 14.27 -12.87
C TYR A 275 -7.82 14.40 -12.32
N MET A 276 -8.81 14.70 -13.18
CA MET A 276 -10.20 14.84 -12.75
C MET A 276 -10.75 13.55 -12.13
N SER A 277 -10.55 12.40 -12.79
CA SER A 277 -10.98 11.11 -12.26
C SER A 277 -10.24 10.72 -10.97
N TYR A 278 -8.96 11.09 -10.86
CA TYR A 278 -8.14 10.89 -9.66
C TYR A 278 -8.71 11.68 -8.47
N LYS A 279 -9.04 12.96 -8.71
CA LYS A 279 -9.65 13.86 -7.72
C LYS A 279 -11.04 13.37 -7.30
N ASP A 280 -11.89 13.03 -8.27
CA ASP A 280 -13.26 12.54 -8.03
C ASP A 280 -13.31 11.19 -7.29
N ALA A 281 -12.27 10.36 -7.46
CA ALA A 281 -12.10 9.10 -6.74
C ALA A 281 -11.44 9.27 -5.37
N TYR A 282 -11.14 10.50 -4.94
CA TYR A 282 -10.55 10.82 -3.63
C TYR A 282 -9.23 10.10 -3.33
N ILE A 283 -8.41 9.84 -4.36
CA ILE A 283 -7.20 9.04 -4.23
C ILE A 283 -6.17 9.70 -3.30
N GLY A 284 -6.00 11.02 -3.41
CA GLY A 284 -5.13 11.81 -2.54
C GLY A 284 -5.37 11.61 -1.04
N LEU A 285 -6.65 11.48 -0.64
CA LEU A 285 -7.03 11.24 0.75
C LEU A 285 -6.61 9.86 1.27
N CYS A 286 -6.32 8.92 0.37
CA CYS A 286 -5.97 7.55 0.71
C CYS A 286 -4.45 7.34 0.76
N LEU A 287 -3.66 8.16 0.06
CA LEU A 287 -2.20 8.03 0.00
C LEU A 287 -1.52 7.98 1.37
N PRO A 288 -1.85 8.83 2.37
CA PRO A 288 -1.21 8.75 3.67
C PRO A 288 -1.39 7.36 4.30
N LYS A 289 -2.56 6.72 4.10
CA LYS A 289 -2.85 5.38 4.61
C LYS A 289 -2.07 4.30 3.88
N LEU A 290 -1.84 4.46 2.57
CA LEU A 290 -1.07 3.52 1.77
C LEU A 290 0.42 3.57 2.10
N PHE A 291 1.00 4.75 2.30
CA PHE A 291 2.42 4.86 2.65
C PHE A 291 2.71 4.54 4.12
N ASN A 292 1.71 4.64 5.00
CA ASN A 292 1.88 4.47 6.45
C ASN A 292 2.64 3.18 6.85
N PRO A 293 2.28 1.96 6.39
CA PRO A 293 3.02 0.75 6.76
C PRO A 293 4.50 0.80 6.41
N LEU A 294 4.84 1.31 5.21
CA LEU A 294 6.22 1.39 4.73
C LEU A 294 7.03 2.39 5.53
N ILE A 295 6.44 3.55 5.83
CA ILE A 295 7.07 4.61 6.62
C ILE A 295 7.28 4.13 8.07
N ARG A 296 6.29 3.48 8.66
CA ARG A 296 6.39 2.86 10.00
C ARG A 296 7.55 1.88 10.09
N LEU A 297 7.72 1.04 9.07
CA LEU A 297 8.85 0.11 9.00
C LEU A 297 10.20 0.84 8.91
N GLN A 298 10.32 1.91 8.10
CA GLN A 298 11.55 2.72 8.06
C GLN A 298 11.84 3.43 9.40
N LEU A 299 10.78 3.84 10.11
CA LEU A 299 10.89 4.49 11.41
C LEU A 299 11.11 3.52 12.57
N LEU A 300 11.18 2.21 12.35
CA LEU A 300 11.15 1.20 13.40
C LEU A 300 12.13 1.48 14.54
N THR A 301 13.39 1.78 14.20
CA THR A 301 14.47 2.06 15.17
C THR A 301 14.73 3.54 15.42
N TRP A 302 13.94 4.44 14.81
CA TRP A 302 14.09 5.88 14.97
C TRP A 302 13.62 6.35 16.34
N THR A 303 14.52 6.98 17.09
CA THR A 303 14.25 7.54 18.42
C THR A 303 14.92 8.91 18.54
N PRO A 304 14.18 10.03 18.49
CA PRO A 304 14.76 11.38 18.52
C PRO A 304 15.42 11.76 19.84
N LEU A 305 15.19 10.98 20.90
CA LEU A 305 15.83 11.17 22.21
C LEU A 305 17.28 10.63 22.28
N GLU A 306 17.74 9.89 21.26
CA GLU A 306 19.11 9.39 21.21
C GLU A 306 20.09 10.52 20.79
N ALA A 307 21.24 10.61 21.45
CA ALA A 307 22.21 11.71 21.27
C ALA A 307 22.77 11.87 19.84
N LYS A 308 22.68 10.82 19.00
CA LYS A 308 23.08 10.82 17.59
C LYS A 308 21.93 10.38 16.70
N CYS A 309 20.76 10.98 16.88
CA CYS A 309 19.61 10.67 16.05
C CYS A 309 19.67 11.40 14.70
N ARG A 310 19.36 10.67 13.62
CA ARG A 310 19.15 11.25 12.29
C ARG A 310 17.81 11.98 12.27
N ASP A 311 17.77 13.18 11.71
CA ASP A 311 16.51 13.85 11.40
C ASP A 311 15.65 12.99 10.46
N PHE A 312 14.34 12.92 10.72
CA PHE A 312 13.43 12.18 9.85
C PHE A 312 13.34 12.84 8.46
N GLU A 313 13.59 14.15 8.35
CA GLU A 313 13.60 14.87 7.07
C GLU A 313 14.70 14.34 6.12
N ASN A 314 15.75 13.76 6.67
CA ASN A 314 16.81 13.15 5.88
C ASN A 314 16.50 11.69 5.52
N MET A 315 15.34 11.12 5.86
CA MET A 315 15.03 9.72 5.55
C MET A 315 14.50 9.57 4.13
N LEU A 316 14.74 8.39 3.55
CA LEU A 316 14.33 8.09 2.17
C LEU A 316 12.84 8.32 1.94
N TRP A 317 11.97 7.90 2.86
CA TRP A 317 10.54 8.13 2.70
C TRP A 317 10.17 9.63 2.58
N PHE A 318 10.87 10.50 3.30
CA PHE A 318 10.59 11.94 3.30
C PHE A 318 11.07 12.54 1.99
N GLU A 319 12.31 12.23 1.59
CA GLU A 319 12.90 12.65 0.31
C GLU A 319 12.03 12.20 -0.88
N SER A 320 11.58 10.94 -0.88
CA SER A 320 10.70 10.39 -1.91
C SER A 320 9.39 11.18 -2.02
N LEU A 321 8.74 11.52 -0.91
CA LEU A 321 7.41 12.14 -0.91
C LEU A 321 7.42 13.68 -0.95
N LEU A 322 8.58 14.32 -0.78
CA LEU A 322 8.73 15.78 -0.67
C LEU A 322 8.07 16.57 -1.80
N PHE A 323 8.22 16.08 -3.03
CA PHE A 323 7.69 16.74 -4.23
C PHE A 323 6.43 16.08 -4.79
N TYR A 324 5.80 15.16 -4.05
CA TYR A 324 4.54 14.57 -4.50
C TYR A 324 3.50 15.68 -4.68
N GLY A 325 2.81 15.65 -5.82
CA GLY A 325 1.77 16.64 -6.12
C GLY A 325 2.30 17.99 -6.62
N CYS A 326 3.60 18.25 -6.55
CA CYS A 326 4.22 19.50 -7.01
C CYS A 326 4.55 19.41 -8.51
N GLU A 327 3.55 19.60 -9.37
CA GLU A 327 3.78 19.82 -10.81
C GLU A 327 3.90 21.33 -11.12
N GLU A 328 4.52 21.69 -12.25
CA GLU A 328 4.65 23.09 -12.75
C GLU A 328 3.31 23.79 -13.06
N ARG A 329 2.18 23.08 -12.94
CA ARG A 329 0.84 23.68 -13.10
C ARG A 329 0.49 24.51 -11.86
N GLU A 330 -0.15 25.65 -12.07
CA GLU A 330 -0.70 26.47 -10.97
C GLU A 330 -1.44 25.57 -9.98
N GLN A 331 -0.88 25.41 -8.77
CA GLN A 331 -1.50 24.61 -7.73
C GLN A 331 -2.90 25.16 -7.48
N GLU A 332 -3.92 24.34 -7.73
CA GLU A 332 -5.26 24.65 -7.26
C GLU A 332 -5.19 24.82 -5.73
N LYS A 333 -5.79 25.89 -5.21
CA LYS A 333 -5.78 26.21 -3.77
C LYS A 333 -6.32 25.07 -2.89
N ASP A 334 -7.07 24.12 -3.47
CA ASP A 334 -7.70 23.00 -2.81
C ASP A 334 -7.09 21.63 -3.19
N ASP A 335 -5.84 21.59 -3.65
CA ASP A 335 -5.16 20.32 -3.91
C ASP A 335 -4.87 19.57 -2.60
N VAL A 336 -5.63 18.50 -2.38
CA VAL A 336 -5.54 17.62 -1.22
C VAL A 336 -4.17 16.95 -1.12
N ASP A 337 -3.49 16.72 -2.25
CA ASP A 337 -2.20 16.02 -2.29
C ASP A 337 -1.08 16.83 -1.62
N VAL A 338 -1.21 18.16 -1.55
CA VAL A 338 -0.27 19.04 -0.84
C VAL A 338 -0.25 18.73 0.67
N ALA A 339 -1.36 18.22 1.21
CA ALA A 339 -1.45 17.81 2.59
C ALA A 339 -0.87 16.41 2.87
N LEU A 340 -0.33 15.69 1.87
CA LEU A 340 0.19 14.33 2.03
C LEU A 340 1.26 14.25 3.13
N LEU A 341 2.33 15.03 3.00
CA LEU A 341 3.42 15.05 3.98
C LEU A 341 2.96 15.52 5.36
N PRO A 342 2.26 16.68 5.50
CA PRO A 342 1.69 17.09 6.79
C PRO A 342 0.82 16.01 7.44
N THR A 343 -0.01 15.32 6.66
CA THR A 343 -0.87 14.24 7.17
C THR A 343 -0.05 13.03 7.63
N ILE A 344 1.02 12.67 6.93
CA ILE A 344 1.93 11.60 7.37
C ILE A 344 2.60 11.98 8.68
N VAL A 345 3.09 13.22 8.81
CA VAL A 345 3.69 13.70 10.07
C VAL A 345 2.68 13.61 11.21
N GLU A 346 1.46 14.10 10.99
CA GLU A 346 0.39 14.07 11.98
C GLU A 346 -0.02 12.63 12.37
N LYS A 347 -0.13 11.72 11.40
CA LYS A 347 -0.69 10.37 11.60
C LYS A 347 0.34 9.28 11.89
N VAL A 348 1.63 9.53 11.65
CA VAL A 348 2.70 8.54 11.82
C VAL A 348 3.76 9.04 12.80
N ILE A 349 4.28 10.25 12.60
CA ILE A 349 5.36 10.78 13.44
C ILE A 349 4.84 11.15 14.83
N LEU A 350 3.73 11.91 14.94
CA LEU A 350 3.21 12.33 16.25
C LEU A 350 2.78 11.16 17.16
N PRO A 351 2.07 10.12 16.66
CA PRO A 351 1.75 8.96 17.49
C PRO A 351 3.03 8.23 17.94
N LYS A 352 4.02 8.09 17.06
CA LYS A 352 5.31 7.47 17.41
C LYS A 352 6.03 8.26 18.50
N LEU A 353 6.08 9.60 18.40
CA LEU A 353 6.66 10.46 19.44
C LEU A 353 5.94 10.30 20.77
N THR A 354 4.61 10.22 20.75
CA THR A 354 3.79 9.99 21.95
C THR A 354 4.17 8.69 22.63
N VAL A 355 4.26 7.59 21.86
CA VAL A 355 4.65 6.27 22.37
C VAL A 355 6.09 6.27 22.92
N ILE A 356 7.00 7.00 22.28
CA ILE A 356 8.38 7.15 22.75
C ILE A 356 8.41 7.91 24.08
N ALA A 357 7.70 9.03 24.19
CA ALA A 357 7.61 9.80 25.43
C ALA A 357 7.01 8.95 26.56
N GLU A 358 5.93 8.22 26.31
CA GLU A 358 5.30 7.36 27.33
C GLU A 358 6.22 6.22 27.79
N ASN A 359 6.99 5.60 26.89
CA ASN A 359 7.81 4.43 27.22
C ASN A 359 9.22 4.78 27.72
N ILE A 360 9.76 5.95 27.36
CA ILE A 360 11.12 6.38 27.73
C ILE A 360 11.09 7.42 28.85
N GLU A 361 10.12 8.34 28.90
CA GLU A 361 10.07 9.44 29.88
C GLU A 361 9.21 9.17 31.11
N CYS A 362 8.30 8.18 31.10
CA CYS A 362 7.52 7.84 32.30
C CYS A 362 8.40 7.18 33.35
N ARG A 363 8.95 8.02 34.23
CA ARG A 363 9.36 7.86 35.65
C ARG A 363 10.67 8.63 35.93
N LYS A 364 10.68 9.92 35.62
CA LYS A 364 11.52 10.87 36.37
C LYS A 364 10.77 11.34 37.60
#